data_AF-K1PS13-F1
#
_entry.id   AF-K1PS13-F1
#
_cell.length_a   1.000
_cell.length_b   1.000
_cell.length_c   1.000
_cell.angle_alpha   90.00
_cell.angle_beta   90.00
_cell.angle_gamma   90.00
#
_symmetry.space_group_name_H-M   'P 1'
#
loop_
_entity.id
_entity.type
_entity.pdbx_description
1 polymer ?
#
loop_
_entity_poly.entity_id
_entity_poly.type
_entity_poly.pdbx_seq_one_letter_code
_entity_poly.pdbx_strand_id
1 'polypeptide(L)'
;GIYGGFLLGTRSVSGLAFYDWESTELIRRIEITPKNVYWSENGELCCITTDESFFVLKYNPEAVEKAQGNREEIGEDGIEEAFDVVGEIDETVKTGVWVGDCFIYTNSVNRLNYYVGGEIVTIAHLDRMMYLLGYIPKDNRLYLGDKELNIVSFSLLVSVLEYQTAVMRRDFETADKILPMISKEHRSRVAHFLEKQGFKSQALAVTCDPEHKFELAIQLGDLKTCYQIAKEAESEQKWKQLAELAISKCEFGLAQECLHQASDFGGLLLLASSAGNAQMVAKLGDTAQKAGQNNVAFVSHFVLGRLEECLEVLINTGRLPEAAFFARTYLPSQVSRVVELWREHLAKVNKKAANSLAEPQEYENLFPDWKNALKTEAYLKPQRQRAIPADKFPRVPPNHERVPVDEMQQAEEQGSFTFVRGPGDDDDDDDAGDDFEQAPDTTEQSVRAPSPPPQKKETAPPDPAPSKTEMDDIEKELELDLENMNIDNVDTSISGRFTYPDDLAGGQKCPDK
;
A
#
# COMPACT_ATOMS: atom_id res chain seq x y z
N GLY A 1 -19.92 -3.88 59.89
CA GLY A 1 -20.99 -4.12 58.89
C GLY A 1 -21.07 -5.61 58.63
N ILE A 2 -22.19 -6.13 58.13
CA ILE A 2 -22.37 -7.56 57.86
C ILE A 2 -22.87 -7.73 56.42
N TYR A 3 -22.30 -8.70 55.72
CA TYR A 3 -22.66 -9.14 54.37
C TYR A 3 -22.93 -10.65 54.39
N GLY A 4 -23.98 -11.07 53.70
CA GLY A 4 -24.30 -12.48 53.50
C GLY A 4 -23.80 -13.01 52.16
N GLY A 5 -24.09 -14.29 51.92
CA GLY A 5 -23.64 -15.05 50.76
C GLY A 5 -23.11 -16.41 51.21
N PHE A 6 -22.18 -17.00 50.46
CA PHE A 6 -21.65 -18.32 50.79
C PHE A 6 -20.90 -18.34 52.13
N LEU A 7 -20.24 -17.23 52.50
CA LEU A 7 -19.61 -17.00 53.80
C LEU A 7 -20.17 -15.75 54.50
N LEU A 8 -20.01 -15.70 55.83
CA LEU A 8 -20.37 -14.55 56.66
C LEU A 8 -19.27 -13.48 56.58
N GLY A 9 -19.48 -12.45 55.76
CA GLY A 9 -18.54 -11.33 55.61
C GLY A 9 -18.78 -10.24 56.66
N THR A 10 -17.80 -9.94 57.50
CA THR A 10 -17.89 -8.87 58.51
C THR A 10 -16.89 -7.74 58.25
N ARG A 11 -17.38 -6.51 58.10
CA ARG A 11 -16.55 -5.30 57.96
C ARG A 11 -16.23 -4.72 59.33
N SER A 12 -14.95 -4.80 59.70
CA SER A 12 -14.34 -4.15 60.86
C SER A 12 -13.78 -2.76 60.48
N VAL A 13 -12.99 -2.13 61.36
CA VAL A 13 -12.24 -0.90 61.03
C VAL A 13 -10.93 -1.24 60.30
N SER A 14 -10.36 -2.42 60.55
CA SER A 14 -9.15 -2.96 59.89
C SER A 14 -9.50 -4.06 58.88
N GLY A 15 -10.40 -3.73 57.95
CA GLY A 15 -10.74 -4.58 56.80
C GLY A 15 -11.96 -5.51 56.98
N LEU A 16 -12.12 -6.39 56.00
CA LEU A 16 -13.15 -7.43 55.89
C LEU A 16 -12.62 -8.76 56.43
N ALA A 17 -13.40 -9.46 57.23
CA ALA A 17 -13.11 -10.82 57.67
C ALA A 17 -14.27 -11.75 57.30
N PHE A 18 -13.97 -12.84 56.59
CA PHE A 18 -14.91 -13.89 56.24
C PHE A 18 -14.86 -15.02 57.26
N TYR A 19 -16.04 -15.42 57.74
CA TYR A 19 -16.24 -16.53 58.66
C TYR A 19 -17.12 -17.59 58.02
N ASP A 20 -16.94 -18.84 58.44
CA ASP A 20 -17.89 -19.91 58.15
C ASP A 20 -19.23 -19.65 58.86
N TRP A 21 -20.33 -20.14 58.28
CA TRP A 21 -21.67 -20.07 58.86
C TRP A 21 -21.93 -21.12 59.94
N GLU A 22 -21.33 -22.31 59.85
CA GLU A 22 -21.61 -23.42 60.78
C GLU A 22 -20.67 -23.45 61.98
N SER A 23 -19.35 -23.45 61.74
CA SER A 23 -18.31 -23.47 62.77
C SER A 23 -18.02 -22.11 63.39
N THR A 24 -18.33 -21.02 62.66
CA THR A 24 -17.92 -19.64 62.97
C THR A 24 -16.40 -19.41 63.10
N GLU A 25 -15.58 -20.32 62.56
CA GLU A 25 -14.14 -20.13 62.42
C GLU A 25 -13.81 -19.03 61.39
N LEU A 26 -12.69 -18.32 61.58
CA LEU A 26 -12.18 -17.31 60.66
C LEU A 26 -11.55 -18.01 59.44
N ILE A 27 -12.10 -17.78 58.25
CA ILE A 27 -11.56 -18.34 57.00
C ILE A 27 -10.43 -17.45 56.48
N ARG A 28 -10.69 -16.15 56.28
CA ARG A 28 -9.70 -15.20 55.74
C ARG A 28 -10.02 -13.76 56.10
N ARG A 29 -9.00 -13.00 56.48
CA ARG A 29 -9.04 -11.53 56.56
C ARG A 29 -8.50 -10.92 55.27
N ILE A 30 -9.07 -9.79 54.87
CA ILE A 30 -8.68 -9.01 53.70
C ILE A 30 -8.68 -7.53 54.10
N GLU A 31 -7.55 -6.83 53.91
CA GLU A 31 -7.35 -5.43 54.33
C GLU A 31 -8.06 -4.39 53.43
N ILE A 32 -9.23 -4.75 52.87
CA ILE A 32 -10.07 -3.88 52.06
C ILE A 32 -11.24 -3.35 52.91
N THR A 33 -11.64 -2.09 52.69
CA THR A 33 -12.87 -1.52 53.25
C THR A 33 -14.05 -1.68 52.28
N PRO A 34 -14.82 -2.79 52.34
CA PRO A 34 -15.90 -3.03 51.39
C PRO A 34 -17.06 -2.06 51.57
N LYS A 35 -17.65 -1.70 50.45
CA LYS A 35 -18.97 -1.06 50.33
C LYS A 35 -20.06 -2.12 50.34
N ASN A 36 -20.00 -3.04 49.37
CA ASN A 36 -20.83 -4.24 49.25
C ASN A 36 -19.94 -5.47 48.97
N VAL A 37 -20.51 -6.66 49.17
CA VAL A 37 -19.93 -7.95 48.77
C VAL A 37 -21.01 -8.74 48.04
N TYR A 38 -20.68 -9.34 46.90
CA TYR A 38 -21.59 -10.10 46.05
C TYR A 38 -21.00 -11.47 45.73
N TRP A 39 -21.70 -12.54 46.12
CA TRP A 39 -21.31 -13.93 45.84
C TRP A 39 -22.03 -14.48 44.60
N SER A 40 -21.35 -15.33 43.84
CA SER A 40 -21.95 -16.09 42.74
C SER A 40 -22.87 -17.21 43.25
N GLU A 41 -23.78 -17.69 42.38
CA GLU A 41 -24.77 -18.71 42.75
C GLU A 41 -24.15 -20.07 43.13
N ASN A 42 -22.95 -20.38 42.61
CA ASN A 42 -22.15 -21.56 42.97
C ASN A 42 -21.19 -21.33 44.16
N GLY A 43 -21.05 -20.10 44.67
CA GLY A 43 -20.11 -19.78 45.75
C GLY A 43 -18.63 -19.75 45.36
N GLU A 44 -18.25 -20.09 44.12
CA GLU A 44 -16.86 -20.09 43.66
C GLU A 44 -16.27 -18.68 43.47
N LEU A 45 -17.11 -17.66 43.24
CA LEU A 45 -16.66 -16.29 42.94
C LEU A 45 -17.29 -15.26 43.88
N CYS A 46 -16.48 -14.31 44.31
CA CYS A 46 -16.86 -13.23 45.22
C CYS A 46 -16.37 -11.89 44.67
N CYS A 47 -17.29 -10.96 44.42
CA CYS A 47 -16.99 -9.58 44.05
C CYS A 47 -17.08 -8.67 45.28
N ILE A 48 -15.97 -8.04 45.64
CA ILE A 48 -15.88 -7.04 46.70
C ILE A 48 -15.84 -5.66 46.03
N THR A 49 -16.81 -4.79 46.33
CA THR A 49 -16.83 -3.43 45.78
C THR A 49 -16.33 -2.43 46.82
N THR A 50 -15.52 -1.46 46.40
CA THR A 50 -15.09 -0.33 47.25
C THR A 50 -15.82 0.95 46.83
N ASP A 51 -15.30 2.13 47.19
CA ASP A 51 -15.80 3.40 46.68
C ASP A 51 -15.21 3.79 45.31
N GLU A 52 -14.07 3.20 44.90
CA GLU A 52 -13.33 3.54 43.67
C GLU A 52 -13.25 2.34 42.69
N SER A 53 -12.69 1.21 43.13
CA SER A 53 -12.54 -0.04 42.35
C SER A 53 -13.41 -1.20 42.86
N PHE A 54 -13.47 -2.30 42.11
CA PHE A 54 -13.96 -3.60 42.61
C PHE A 54 -12.97 -4.74 42.32
N PHE A 55 -12.97 -5.72 43.21
CA PHE A 55 -12.08 -6.88 43.21
C PHE A 55 -12.90 -8.14 43.01
N VAL A 56 -12.51 -8.98 42.05
CA VAL A 56 -13.08 -10.31 41.87
C VAL A 56 -12.11 -11.34 42.44
N LEU A 57 -12.59 -12.10 43.42
CA LEU A 57 -11.89 -13.19 44.06
C LEU A 57 -12.51 -14.53 43.68
N LYS A 58 -11.70 -15.58 43.64
CA LYS A 58 -12.15 -16.98 43.59
C LYS A 58 -11.98 -17.62 44.95
N TYR A 59 -13.02 -18.29 45.44
CA TYR A 59 -13.03 -19.01 46.70
C TYR A 59 -12.68 -20.50 46.47
N ASN A 60 -11.77 -21.04 47.28
CA ASN A 60 -11.27 -22.41 47.18
C ASN A 60 -11.71 -23.25 48.41
N PRO A 61 -12.91 -23.86 48.42
CA PRO A 61 -13.39 -24.62 49.58
C PRO A 61 -12.47 -25.80 49.95
N GLU A 62 -11.87 -26.47 48.97
CA GLU A 62 -10.90 -27.55 49.24
C GLU A 62 -9.67 -27.09 50.02
N ALA A 63 -9.24 -25.84 49.87
CA ALA A 63 -8.10 -25.31 50.62
C ALA A 63 -8.48 -25.09 52.10
N VAL A 64 -9.72 -24.65 52.34
CA VAL A 64 -10.28 -24.50 53.69
C VAL A 64 -10.40 -25.86 54.39
N GLU A 65 -10.93 -26.89 53.72
CA GLU A 65 -11.02 -28.24 54.27
C GLU A 65 -9.63 -28.83 54.62
N LYS A 66 -8.62 -28.62 53.77
CA LYS A 66 -7.24 -29.08 54.02
C LYS A 66 -6.61 -28.37 55.22
N ALA A 67 -6.73 -27.04 55.31
CA ALA A 67 -6.20 -26.26 56.42
C ALA A 67 -6.95 -26.49 57.75
N GLN A 68 -8.24 -26.83 57.72
CA GLN A 68 -8.96 -27.28 58.91
C GLN A 68 -8.44 -28.64 59.44
N GLY A 69 -7.93 -29.50 58.56
CA GLY A 69 -7.17 -30.70 58.95
C GLY A 69 -5.80 -30.36 59.55
N ASN A 70 -5.08 -29.42 58.95
CA ASN A 70 -3.75 -28.96 59.34
C ASN A 70 -3.79 -27.63 60.11
N ARG A 71 -4.26 -27.65 61.36
CA ARG A 71 -4.40 -26.44 62.22
C ARG A 71 -3.10 -25.65 62.52
N GLU A 72 -1.95 -26.06 62.03
CA GLU A 72 -0.70 -25.28 62.08
C GLU A 72 -0.57 -24.28 60.91
N GLU A 73 -1.39 -24.39 59.86
CA GLU A 73 -1.34 -23.56 58.64
C GLU A 73 -2.29 -22.33 58.70
N ILE A 74 -3.03 -22.14 59.81
CA ILE A 74 -3.96 -21.01 60.00
C ILE A 74 -3.22 -19.83 60.63
N GLY A 75 -2.94 -18.79 59.84
CA GLY A 75 -2.29 -17.55 60.29
C GLY A 75 -3.21 -16.59 61.04
N GLU A 76 -2.68 -15.46 61.51
CA GLU A 76 -3.47 -14.41 62.21
C GLU A 76 -4.55 -13.79 61.29
N ASP A 77 -4.32 -13.80 59.98
CA ASP A 77 -5.27 -13.40 58.93
C ASP A 77 -6.01 -14.59 58.29
N GLY A 78 -5.97 -15.77 58.91
CA GLY A 78 -6.63 -16.99 58.44
C GLY A 78 -5.83 -17.77 57.37
N ILE A 79 -6.56 -18.39 56.45
CA ILE A 79 -6.06 -19.34 55.45
C ILE A 79 -5.79 -18.59 54.15
N GLU A 80 -4.51 -18.53 53.72
CA GLU A 80 -4.10 -17.73 52.56
C GLU A 80 -4.70 -18.26 51.24
N GLU A 81 -4.62 -19.57 51.01
CA GLU A 81 -5.09 -20.24 49.79
C GLU A 81 -6.62 -20.29 49.64
N ALA A 82 -7.39 -19.82 50.63
CA ALA A 82 -8.84 -19.81 50.58
C ALA A 82 -9.40 -18.83 49.53
N PHE A 83 -8.65 -17.79 49.15
CA PHE A 83 -9.06 -16.78 48.17
C PHE A 83 -7.95 -16.38 47.21
N ASP A 84 -8.13 -16.69 45.91
CA ASP A 84 -7.29 -16.18 44.83
C ASP A 84 -7.83 -14.83 44.32
N VAL A 85 -6.97 -13.84 44.06
CA VAL A 85 -7.37 -12.60 43.36
C VAL A 85 -7.41 -12.87 41.84
N VAL A 86 -8.60 -12.82 41.24
CA VAL A 86 -8.81 -13.06 39.79
C VAL A 86 -8.61 -11.77 38.98
N GLY A 87 -9.01 -10.63 39.53
CA GLY A 87 -8.80 -9.33 38.90
C GLY A 87 -9.29 -8.15 39.74
N GLU A 88 -8.69 -6.99 39.47
CA GLU A 88 -9.08 -5.67 40.00
C GLU A 88 -9.56 -4.79 38.83
N ILE A 89 -10.59 -3.98 39.08
CA ILE A 89 -11.23 -3.13 38.08
C ILE A 89 -11.54 -1.75 38.67
N ASP A 90 -10.99 -0.71 38.06
CA ASP A 90 -11.18 0.70 38.41
C ASP A 90 -12.56 1.26 37.95
N GLU A 91 -13.66 0.58 38.30
CA GLU A 91 -15.02 1.09 38.08
C GLU A 91 -15.89 1.09 39.35
N THR A 92 -16.59 2.21 39.58
CA THR A 92 -17.40 2.44 40.78
C THR A 92 -18.77 1.72 40.75
N VAL A 93 -18.84 0.48 41.22
CA VAL A 93 -20.09 -0.30 41.28
C VAL A 93 -21.15 0.36 42.19
N LYS A 94 -22.38 0.54 41.68
CA LYS A 94 -23.56 0.99 42.44
C LYS A 94 -24.43 -0.18 42.90
N THR A 95 -24.76 -1.06 41.97
CA THR A 95 -25.39 -2.38 42.22
C THR A 95 -24.79 -3.41 41.30
N GLY A 96 -24.76 -4.67 41.72
CA GLY A 96 -24.34 -5.80 40.89
C GLY A 96 -25.11 -7.09 41.21
N VAL A 97 -25.07 -8.03 40.29
CA VAL A 97 -25.64 -9.38 40.39
C VAL A 97 -24.79 -10.34 39.55
N TRP A 98 -24.58 -11.56 40.05
CA TRP A 98 -23.93 -12.63 39.29
C TRP A 98 -24.95 -13.38 38.43
N VAL A 99 -24.55 -13.78 37.22
CA VAL A 99 -25.30 -14.68 36.35
C VAL A 99 -24.31 -15.74 35.85
N GLY A 100 -24.29 -16.90 36.49
CA GLY A 100 -23.14 -17.80 36.43
C GLY A 100 -21.86 -17.07 36.83
N ASP A 101 -20.80 -17.23 36.05
CA ASP A 101 -19.50 -16.58 36.27
C ASP A 101 -19.40 -15.13 35.76
N CYS A 102 -20.53 -14.52 35.38
CA CYS A 102 -20.58 -13.18 34.81
C CYS A 102 -21.09 -12.18 35.86
N PHE A 103 -20.27 -11.20 36.24
CA PHE A 103 -20.69 -10.16 37.18
C PHE A 103 -21.29 -8.98 36.43
N ILE A 104 -22.60 -8.77 36.54
CA ILE A 104 -23.34 -7.71 35.85
C ILE A 104 -23.58 -6.56 36.83
N TYR A 105 -23.26 -5.33 36.46
CA TYR A 105 -23.31 -4.19 37.37
C TYR A 105 -23.67 -2.85 36.72
N THR A 106 -24.11 -1.90 37.54
CA THR A 106 -24.29 -0.50 37.15
C THR A 106 -23.17 0.37 37.71
N ASN A 107 -22.50 1.14 36.85
CA ASN A 107 -21.45 2.10 37.22
C ASN A 107 -22.05 3.49 37.52
N SER A 108 -21.33 4.37 38.21
CA SER A 108 -21.71 5.77 38.51
C SER A 108 -22.08 6.61 37.29
N VAL A 109 -21.50 6.31 36.13
CA VAL A 109 -21.75 7.00 34.85
C VAL A 109 -23.03 6.49 34.16
N ASN A 110 -23.97 5.92 34.92
CA ASN A 110 -25.22 5.32 34.43
C ASN A 110 -24.99 4.33 33.26
N ARG A 111 -23.93 3.52 33.33
CA ARG A 111 -23.68 2.43 32.38
C ARG A 111 -24.07 1.10 33.00
N LEU A 112 -24.72 0.24 32.22
CA LEU A 112 -24.93 -1.16 32.53
C LEU A 112 -23.83 -1.98 31.85
N ASN A 113 -22.92 -2.50 32.65
CA ASN A 113 -21.76 -3.29 32.21
C ASN A 113 -21.89 -4.74 32.71
N TYR A 114 -21.17 -5.66 32.07
CA TYR A 114 -20.84 -6.96 32.67
C TYR A 114 -19.33 -7.22 32.57
N TYR A 115 -18.82 -7.94 33.57
CA TYR A 115 -17.44 -8.40 33.66
C TYR A 115 -17.39 -9.92 33.44
N VAL A 116 -16.49 -10.35 32.57
CA VAL A 116 -16.17 -11.77 32.29
C VAL A 116 -14.66 -11.90 32.07
N GLY A 117 -13.98 -12.66 32.94
CA GLY A 117 -12.60 -13.12 32.75
C GLY A 117 -11.53 -12.04 32.53
N GLY A 118 -11.77 -10.81 33.01
CA GLY A 118 -10.87 -9.66 32.81
C GLY A 118 -11.44 -8.58 31.89
N GLU A 119 -12.36 -8.90 30.98
CA GLU A 119 -13.00 -7.91 30.12
C GLU A 119 -14.26 -7.31 30.75
N ILE A 120 -14.46 -6.01 30.50
CA ILE A 120 -15.68 -5.26 30.78
C ILE A 120 -16.38 -4.97 29.45
N VAL A 121 -17.66 -5.29 29.35
CA VAL A 121 -18.47 -4.99 28.15
C VAL A 121 -19.77 -4.29 28.53
N THR A 122 -20.01 -3.13 27.93
CA THR A 122 -21.25 -2.36 28.12
C THR A 122 -22.42 -3.03 27.39
N ILE A 123 -23.50 -3.29 28.12
CA ILE A 123 -24.79 -3.76 27.59
C ILE A 123 -25.58 -2.55 27.08
N ALA A 124 -25.68 -1.50 27.90
CA ALA A 124 -26.49 -0.33 27.62
C ALA A 124 -25.97 0.92 28.35
N HIS A 125 -26.27 2.08 27.77
CA HIS A 125 -26.20 3.38 28.43
C HIS A 125 -27.59 3.71 28.98
N LEU A 126 -27.69 4.14 30.23
CA LEU A 126 -28.94 4.44 30.93
C LEU A 126 -29.11 5.96 31.03
N ASP A 127 -30.34 6.45 30.89
CA ASP A 127 -30.69 7.87 31.03
C ASP A 127 -30.58 8.36 32.49
N ARG A 128 -30.87 7.46 33.43
CA ARG A 128 -30.96 7.70 34.87
C ARG A 128 -30.21 6.65 35.69
N MET A 129 -30.06 6.94 36.98
CA MET A 129 -29.49 5.99 37.94
C MET A 129 -30.47 4.85 38.22
N MET A 130 -30.25 3.70 37.58
CA MET A 130 -31.01 2.46 37.78
C MET A 130 -30.29 1.52 38.76
N TYR A 131 -31.09 0.73 39.49
CA TYR A 131 -30.65 -0.31 40.41
C TYR A 131 -31.01 -1.68 39.86
N LEU A 132 -30.08 -2.63 39.89
CA LEU A 132 -30.33 -4.02 39.47
C LEU A 132 -31.27 -4.72 40.44
N LEU A 133 -32.35 -5.30 39.90
CA LEU A 133 -33.33 -6.09 40.65
C LEU A 133 -33.03 -7.59 40.56
N GLY A 134 -32.50 -8.05 39.42
CA GLY A 134 -32.10 -9.43 39.18
C GLY A 134 -32.21 -9.84 37.71
N TYR A 135 -31.77 -11.07 37.43
CA TYR A 135 -31.94 -11.73 36.13
C TYR A 135 -33.05 -12.79 36.21
N ILE A 136 -33.86 -12.92 35.16
CA ILE A 136 -34.90 -13.95 35.07
C ILE A 136 -34.61 -14.87 33.88
N PRO A 137 -34.11 -16.11 34.11
CA PRO A 137 -33.79 -17.06 33.05
C PRO A 137 -34.97 -17.43 32.13
N LYS A 138 -36.21 -17.40 32.65
CA LYS A 138 -37.42 -17.73 31.87
C LYS A 138 -37.69 -16.76 30.72
N ASP A 139 -37.36 -15.48 30.93
CA ASP A 139 -37.66 -14.40 29.99
C ASP A 139 -36.41 -13.93 29.22
N ASN A 140 -35.24 -14.53 29.52
CA ASN A 140 -33.90 -14.09 29.09
C ASN A 140 -33.66 -12.58 29.28
N ARG A 141 -34.09 -12.06 30.44
CA ARG A 141 -34.12 -10.61 30.72
C ARG A 141 -33.54 -10.26 32.07
N LEU A 142 -32.77 -9.17 32.05
CA LEU A 142 -32.26 -8.48 33.22
C LEU A 142 -33.19 -7.33 33.57
N TYR A 143 -33.62 -7.25 34.83
CA TYR A 143 -34.57 -6.25 35.32
C TYR A 143 -33.87 -5.22 36.22
N LEU A 144 -34.18 -3.95 35.98
CA LEU A 144 -33.70 -2.83 36.77
C LEU A 144 -34.89 -1.95 37.18
N GLY A 145 -34.77 -1.29 38.33
CA GLY A 145 -35.72 -0.28 38.80
C GLY A 145 -35.05 1.08 39.04
N ASP A 146 -35.76 2.17 38.80
CA ASP A 146 -35.37 3.49 39.30
C ASP A 146 -35.96 3.78 40.70
N LYS A 147 -35.71 4.99 41.21
CA LYS A 147 -36.20 5.45 42.52
C LYS A 147 -37.71 5.70 42.57
N GLU A 148 -38.36 5.76 41.41
CA GLU A 148 -39.81 5.95 41.26
C GLU A 148 -40.54 4.59 41.10
N LEU A 149 -39.79 3.48 41.16
CA LEU A 149 -40.25 2.11 40.91
C LEU A 149 -40.65 1.83 39.44
N ASN A 150 -40.17 2.65 38.49
CA ASN A 150 -40.28 2.33 37.07
C ASN A 150 -39.35 1.14 36.76
N ILE A 151 -39.90 0.04 36.22
CA ILE A 151 -39.12 -1.16 35.88
C ILE A 151 -38.76 -1.16 34.39
N VAL A 152 -37.47 -1.31 34.10
CA VAL A 152 -36.93 -1.48 32.74
C VAL A 152 -36.33 -2.88 32.62
N SER A 153 -36.50 -3.53 31.46
CA SER A 153 -35.88 -4.82 31.17
C SER A 153 -34.99 -4.77 29.94
N PHE A 154 -33.78 -5.32 30.04
CA PHE A 154 -32.86 -5.52 28.92
C PHE A 154 -32.80 -7.00 28.55
N SER A 155 -32.79 -7.30 27.26
CA SER A 155 -32.56 -8.65 26.75
C SER A 155 -31.10 -9.05 27.01
N LEU A 156 -30.88 -10.24 27.55
CA LEU A 156 -29.55 -10.75 27.89
C LEU A 156 -29.43 -12.20 27.43
N LEU A 157 -28.65 -12.44 26.37
CA LEU A 157 -28.42 -13.79 25.87
C LEU A 157 -27.36 -14.50 26.72
N VAL A 158 -27.83 -15.35 27.64
CA VAL A 158 -26.95 -16.21 28.46
C VAL A 158 -26.03 -17.07 27.59
N SER A 159 -26.48 -17.61 26.46
CA SER A 159 -25.60 -18.37 25.54
C SER A 159 -24.42 -17.56 24.96
N VAL A 160 -24.49 -16.23 24.92
CA VAL A 160 -23.35 -15.39 24.53
C VAL A 160 -22.40 -15.23 25.71
N LEU A 161 -22.91 -15.06 26.93
CA LEU A 161 -22.14 -14.99 28.17
C LEU A 161 -21.42 -16.31 28.47
N GLU A 162 -22.12 -17.43 28.41
CA GLU A 162 -21.58 -18.79 28.59
C GLU A 162 -20.47 -19.08 27.58
N TYR A 163 -20.64 -18.69 26.31
CA TYR A 163 -19.61 -18.79 25.28
C TYR A 163 -18.38 -17.94 25.62
N GLN A 164 -18.56 -16.67 26.02
CA GLN A 164 -17.45 -15.80 26.42
C GLN A 164 -16.69 -16.40 27.62
N THR A 165 -17.40 -16.89 28.63
CA THR A 165 -16.83 -17.56 29.81
C THR A 165 -16.10 -18.87 29.46
N ALA A 166 -16.65 -19.69 28.57
CA ALA A 166 -15.99 -20.92 28.10
C ALA A 166 -14.68 -20.61 27.35
N VAL A 167 -14.67 -19.59 26.48
CA VAL A 167 -13.46 -19.10 25.82
C VAL A 167 -12.43 -18.57 26.82
N MET A 168 -12.84 -17.83 27.85
CA MET A 168 -11.94 -17.36 28.92
C MET A 168 -11.32 -18.54 29.70
N ARG A 169 -12.11 -19.57 29.99
CA ARG A 169 -11.65 -20.84 30.57
C ARG A 169 -10.82 -21.71 29.59
N ARG A 170 -10.69 -21.30 28.31
CA ARG A 170 -10.08 -22.05 27.20
C ARG A 170 -10.76 -23.39 26.90
N ASP A 171 -12.01 -23.57 27.32
CA ASP A 171 -12.86 -24.70 26.98
C ASP A 171 -13.57 -24.44 25.64
N PHE A 172 -12.83 -24.66 24.55
CA PHE A 172 -13.36 -24.55 23.20
C PHE A 172 -14.37 -25.66 22.87
N GLU A 173 -14.30 -26.81 23.53
CA GLU A 173 -15.27 -27.89 23.30
C GLU A 173 -16.68 -27.49 23.76
N THR A 174 -16.81 -26.86 24.92
CA THR A 174 -18.09 -26.35 25.41
C THR A 174 -18.53 -25.11 24.62
N ALA A 175 -17.60 -24.23 24.26
CA ALA A 175 -17.88 -23.07 23.41
C ALA A 175 -18.49 -23.50 22.05
N ASP A 176 -17.90 -24.48 21.35
CA ASP A 176 -18.38 -24.95 20.05
C ASP A 176 -19.74 -25.69 20.14
N LYS A 177 -20.08 -26.26 21.29
CA LYS A 177 -21.42 -26.84 21.57
C LYS A 177 -22.49 -25.75 21.76
N ILE A 178 -22.10 -24.56 22.26
CA ILE A 178 -23.00 -23.41 22.50
C ILE A 178 -23.15 -22.53 21.25
N LEU A 179 -22.10 -22.40 20.43
CA LEU A 179 -22.07 -21.56 19.22
C LEU A 179 -23.28 -21.71 18.27
N PRO A 180 -23.87 -22.91 18.03
CA PRO A 180 -25.05 -23.05 17.19
C PRO A 180 -26.30 -22.35 17.76
N MET A 181 -26.41 -22.22 19.09
CA MET A 181 -27.53 -21.55 19.77
C MET A 181 -27.47 -20.03 19.63
N ILE A 182 -26.30 -19.46 19.36
CA ILE A 182 -26.11 -18.02 19.20
C ILE A 182 -26.64 -17.57 17.82
N SER A 183 -27.58 -16.61 17.82
CA SER A 183 -28.14 -16.02 16.60
C SER A 183 -27.06 -15.30 15.77
N LYS A 184 -27.23 -15.27 14.44
CA LYS A 184 -26.24 -14.66 13.52
C LYS A 184 -25.91 -13.21 13.85
N GLU A 185 -26.90 -12.44 14.32
CA GLU A 185 -26.77 -11.04 14.73
C GLU A 185 -25.70 -10.84 15.82
N HIS A 186 -25.57 -11.78 16.75
CA HIS A 186 -24.60 -11.69 17.84
C HIS A 186 -23.26 -12.35 17.51
N ARG A 187 -23.17 -13.18 16.45
CA ARG A 187 -21.91 -13.84 16.05
C ARG A 187 -20.82 -12.85 15.64
N SER A 188 -21.17 -11.72 15.03
CA SER A 188 -20.19 -10.66 14.75
C SER A 188 -19.58 -10.08 16.03
N ARG A 189 -20.37 -9.92 17.11
CA ARG A 189 -19.85 -9.48 18.42
C ARG A 189 -18.95 -10.54 19.06
N VAL A 190 -19.33 -11.82 18.95
CA VAL A 190 -18.51 -12.95 19.43
C VAL A 190 -17.19 -13.06 18.66
N ALA A 191 -17.19 -12.81 17.34
CA ALA A 191 -15.99 -12.82 16.54
C ALA A 191 -15.02 -11.68 16.91
N HIS A 192 -15.50 -10.45 17.16
CA HIS A 192 -14.67 -9.34 17.65
C HIS A 192 -14.10 -9.63 19.05
N PHE A 193 -14.84 -10.32 19.92
CA PHE A 193 -14.34 -10.78 21.22
C PHE A 193 -13.23 -11.82 21.05
N LEU A 194 -13.41 -12.81 20.17
CA LEU A 194 -12.37 -13.79 19.83
C LEU A 194 -11.11 -13.13 19.24
N GLU A 195 -11.26 -12.12 18.38
CA GLU A 195 -10.12 -11.38 17.81
C GLU A 195 -9.30 -10.65 18.88
N LYS A 196 -9.96 -9.89 19.78
CA LYS A 196 -9.30 -9.21 20.90
C LYS A 196 -8.51 -10.16 21.80
N GLN A 197 -9.05 -11.36 21.99
CA GLN A 197 -8.45 -12.44 22.77
C GLN A 197 -7.36 -13.22 22.01
N GLY A 198 -7.04 -12.82 20.76
CA GLY A 198 -6.02 -13.43 19.91
C GLY A 198 -6.46 -14.69 19.16
N PHE A 199 -7.68 -15.18 19.39
CA PHE A 199 -8.26 -16.38 18.77
C PHE A 199 -8.79 -16.11 17.35
N LYS A 200 -7.93 -15.55 16.50
CA LYS A 200 -8.28 -15.05 15.16
C LYS A 200 -8.78 -16.14 14.21
N SER A 201 -8.25 -17.36 14.32
CA SER A 201 -8.70 -18.52 13.53
C SER A 201 -10.11 -18.97 13.91
N GLN A 202 -10.46 -18.94 15.20
CA GLN A 202 -11.83 -19.15 15.66
C GLN A 202 -12.74 -17.98 15.24
N ALA A 203 -12.27 -16.73 15.36
CA ALA A 203 -13.00 -15.54 14.92
C ALA A 203 -13.39 -15.61 13.43
N LEU A 204 -12.48 -16.10 12.57
CA LEU A 204 -12.72 -16.29 11.12
C LEU A 204 -13.83 -17.32 10.82
N ALA A 205 -13.97 -18.34 11.66
CA ALA A 205 -15.02 -19.36 11.54
C ALA A 205 -16.38 -18.89 12.09
N VAL A 206 -16.37 -18.01 13.12
CA VAL A 206 -17.58 -17.47 13.76
C VAL A 206 -18.16 -16.27 13.01
N THR A 207 -17.31 -15.42 12.43
CA THR A 207 -17.74 -14.16 11.80
C THR A 207 -18.68 -14.40 10.61
N CYS A 208 -19.77 -13.63 10.59
CA CYS A 208 -20.77 -13.64 9.51
C CYS A 208 -20.67 -12.39 8.61
N ASP A 209 -19.80 -11.44 8.95
CA ASP A 209 -19.56 -10.21 8.21
C ASP A 209 -18.38 -10.41 7.24
N PRO A 210 -18.55 -10.19 5.91
CA PRO A 210 -17.48 -10.34 4.93
C PRO A 210 -16.34 -9.33 5.08
N GLU A 211 -16.55 -8.16 5.71
CA GLU A 211 -15.48 -7.16 5.89
C GLU A 211 -14.52 -7.61 6.99
N HIS A 212 -15.03 -7.79 8.21
CA HIS A 212 -14.28 -8.36 9.32
C HIS A 212 -13.66 -9.74 8.99
N LYS A 213 -14.34 -10.56 8.16
CA LYS A 213 -13.78 -11.83 7.67
C LYS A 213 -12.58 -11.64 6.74
N PHE A 214 -12.58 -10.59 5.91
CA PHE A 214 -11.46 -10.27 5.02
C PHE A 214 -10.24 -9.80 5.83
N GLU A 215 -10.44 -8.91 6.79
CA GLU A 215 -9.38 -8.43 7.70
C GLU A 215 -8.78 -9.59 8.52
N LEU A 216 -9.61 -10.43 9.15
CA LEU A 216 -9.14 -11.62 9.86
C LEU A 216 -8.38 -12.60 8.94
N ALA A 217 -8.85 -12.80 7.71
CA ALA A 217 -8.17 -13.66 6.74
C ALA A 217 -6.80 -13.08 6.33
N ILE A 218 -6.68 -11.76 6.20
CA ILE A 218 -5.38 -11.09 5.97
C ILE A 218 -4.45 -11.30 7.16
N GLN A 219 -4.93 -11.07 8.39
CA GLN A 219 -4.14 -11.22 9.62
C GLN A 219 -3.65 -12.65 9.86
N LEU A 220 -4.40 -13.66 9.39
CA LEU A 220 -3.99 -15.08 9.38
C LEU A 220 -3.18 -15.47 8.13
N GLY A 221 -3.24 -14.64 7.10
CA GLY A 221 -2.69 -14.90 5.77
C GLY A 221 -3.39 -16.03 5.00
N ASP A 222 -4.70 -16.24 5.19
CA ASP A 222 -5.48 -17.20 4.38
C ASP A 222 -5.85 -16.60 3.02
N LEU A 223 -4.88 -16.66 2.11
CA LEU A 223 -4.98 -16.21 0.72
C LEU A 223 -6.21 -16.77 -0.02
N LYS A 224 -6.69 -17.97 0.32
CA LYS A 224 -7.85 -18.60 -0.35
C LYS A 224 -9.16 -17.94 0.08
N THR A 225 -9.35 -17.73 1.38
CA THR A 225 -10.51 -17.01 1.90
C THR A 225 -10.47 -15.54 1.47
N CYS A 226 -9.30 -14.90 1.47
CA CYS A 226 -9.15 -13.53 0.95
C CYS A 226 -9.52 -13.43 -0.54
N TYR A 227 -9.04 -14.34 -1.41
CA TYR A 227 -9.34 -14.33 -2.84
C TYR A 227 -10.83 -14.48 -3.13
N GLN A 228 -11.51 -15.41 -2.43
CA GLN A 228 -12.94 -15.60 -2.59
C GLN A 228 -13.73 -14.34 -2.20
N ILE A 229 -13.38 -13.69 -1.08
CA ILE A 229 -14.07 -12.46 -0.63
C ILE A 229 -13.73 -11.26 -1.54
N ALA A 230 -12.48 -11.12 -1.99
CA ALA A 230 -12.10 -10.06 -2.93
C ALA A 230 -12.83 -10.20 -4.28
N LYS A 231 -13.05 -11.44 -4.73
CA LYS A 231 -13.82 -11.77 -5.93
C LYS A 231 -15.34 -11.56 -5.77
N GLU A 232 -15.89 -11.78 -4.58
CA GLU A 232 -17.30 -11.48 -4.29
C GLU A 232 -17.55 -9.98 -4.08
N ALA A 233 -16.54 -9.21 -3.67
CA ALA A 233 -16.64 -7.78 -3.40
C ALA A 233 -16.22 -6.86 -4.57
N GLU A 234 -15.56 -7.41 -5.61
CA GLU A 234 -15.05 -6.71 -6.81
C GLU A 234 -14.30 -5.38 -6.53
N SER A 235 -13.63 -5.27 -5.38
CA SER A 235 -13.04 -4.02 -4.89
C SER A 235 -11.52 -3.95 -5.09
N GLU A 236 -11.06 -2.95 -5.83
CA GLU A 236 -9.63 -2.69 -6.09
C GLU A 236 -8.78 -2.64 -4.81
N GLN A 237 -9.30 -2.03 -3.74
CA GLN A 237 -8.57 -1.90 -2.47
C GLN A 237 -8.31 -3.26 -1.82
N LYS A 238 -9.28 -4.18 -1.88
CA LYS A 238 -9.14 -5.55 -1.39
C LYS A 238 -8.17 -6.35 -2.26
N TRP A 239 -8.20 -6.16 -3.58
CA TRP A 239 -7.22 -6.76 -4.47
C TRP A 239 -5.78 -6.28 -4.19
N LYS A 240 -5.57 -5.00 -3.83
CA LYS A 240 -4.24 -4.49 -3.43
C LYS A 240 -3.75 -5.07 -2.11
N GLN A 241 -4.57 -5.10 -1.07
CA GLN A 241 -4.22 -5.73 0.21
C GLN A 241 -3.91 -7.23 0.06
N LEU A 242 -4.67 -7.94 -0.77
CA LEU A 242 -4.40 -9.35 -1.09
C LEU A 242 -3.12 -9.52 -1.93
N ALA A 243 -2.82 -8.59 -2.84
CA ALA A 243 -1.56 -8.63 -3.59
C ALA A 243 -0.34 -8.45 -2.69
N GLU A 244 -0.36 -7.49 -1.76
CA GLU A 244 0.71 -7.28 -0.76
C GLU A 244 0.90 -8.53 0.12
N LEU A 245 -0.19 -9.13 0.57
CA LEU A 245 -0.17 -10.38 1.33
C LEU A 245 0.37 -11.56 0.51
N ALA A 246 0.00 -11.68 -0.77
CA ALA A 246 0.53 -12.71 -1.67
C ALA A 246 2.03 -12.52 -1.96
N ILE A 247 2.49 -11.27 -2.10
CA ILE A 247 3.91 -10.92 -2.26
C ILE A 247 4.70 -11.29 -1.00
N SER A 248 4.22 -10.93 0.20
CA SER A 248 4.89 -11.30 1.47
C SER A 248 4.97 -12.81 1.69
N LYS A 249 4.01 -13.58 1.15
CA LYS A 249 4.04 -15.06 1.13
C LYS A 249 4.74 -15.68 -0.09
N CYS A 250 5.31 -14.86 -0.98
CA CYS A 250 5.96 -15.28 -2.23
C CYS A 250 5.06 -16.08 -3.21
N GLU A 251 3.74 -15.97 -3.10
CA GLU A 251 2.78 -16.57 -4.04
C GLU A 251 2.60 -15.68 -5.28
N PHE A 252 3.68 -15.52 -6.05
CA PHE A 252 3.76 -14.56 -7.16
C PHE A 252 2.69 -14.75 -8.25
N GLY A 253 2.22 -15.98 -8.49
CA GLY A 253 1.13 -16.24 -9.44
C GLY A 253 -0.20 -15.63 -8.98
N LEU A 254 -0.52 -15.75 -7.68
CA LEU A 254 -1.71 -15.12 -7.11
C LEU A 254 -1.56 -13.59 -7.08
N ALA A 255 -0.37 -13.09 -6.72
CA ALA A 255 -0.08 -11.66 -6.77
C ALA A 255 -0.27 -11.06 -8.17
N GLN A 256 0.13 -11.77 -9.23
CA GLN A 256 -0.09 -11.35 -10.62
C GLN A 256 -1.58 -11.21 -10.97
N GLU A 257 -2.42 -12.17 -10.57
CA GLU A 257 -3.88 -12.06 -10.74
C GLU A 257 -4.45 -10.88 -9.95
N CYS A 258 -4.09 -10.76 -8.67
CA CYS A 258 -4.62 -9.72 -7.78
C CYS A 258 -4.22 -8.32 -8.23
N LEU A 259 -2.96 -8.09 -8.62
CA LEU A 259 -2.51 -6.80 -9.15
C LEU A 259 -3.20 -6.44 -10.47
N HIS A 260 -3.56 -7.43 -11.29
CA HIS A 260 -4.31 -7.20 -12.53
C HIS A 260 -5.77 -6.81 -12.27
N GLN A 261 -6.44 -7.45 -11.30
CA GLN A 261 -7.79 -7.02 -10.87
C GLN A 261 -7.78 -5.68 -10.13
N ALA A 262 -6.70 -5.36 -9.42
CA ALA A 262 -6.46 -4.08 -8.75
C ALA A 262 -6.14 -2.91 -9.69
N SER A 263 -5.99 -3.16 -11.00
CA SER A 263 -5.42 -2.21 -11.97
C SER A 263 -4.09 -1.57 -11.52
N ASP A 264 -3.26 -2.31 -10.78
CA ASP A 264 -1.99 -1.81 -10.25
C ASP A 264 -0.85 -2.00 -11.26
N PHE A 265 -0.82 -1.12 -12.26
CA PHE A 265 0.19 -1.13 -13.30
C PHE A 265 1.63 -0.95 -12.75
N GLY A 266 1.80 -0.31 -11.59
CA GLY A 266 3.11 -0.13 -10.95
C GLY A 266 3.63 -1.39 -10.29
N GLY A 267 2.80 -2.05 -9.47
CA GLY A 267 3.11 -3.35 -8.88
C GLY A 267 3.30 -4.44 -9.95
N LEU A 268 2.47 -4.44 -11.00
CA LEU A 268 2.67 -5.32 -12.16
C LEU A 268 4.00 -5.07 -12.88
N LEU A 269 4.41 -3.82 -13.08
CA LEU A 269 5.68 -3.51 -13.76
C LEU A 269 6.87 -4.04 -12.96
N LEU A 270 6.88 -3.78 -11.65
CA LEU A 270 7.93 -4.28 -10.75
C LEU A 270 8.00 -5.82 -10.79
N LEU A 271 6.87 -6.49 -10.61
CA LEU A 271 6.80 -7.95 -10.56
C LEU A 271 7.14 -8.61 -11.91
N ALA A 272 6.66 -8.07 -13.03
CA ALA A 272 6.92 -8.59 -14.36
C ALA A 272 8.38 -8.37 -14.80
N SER A 273 8.97 -7.22 -14.46
CA SER A 273 10.37 -6.91 -14.75
C SER A 273 11.31 -7.77 -13.90
N SER A 274 11.06 -7.89 -12.59
CA SER A 274 11.85 -8.75 -11.69
C SER A 274 11.77 -10.24 -12.06
N ALA A 275 10.63 -10.69 -12.59
CA ALA A 275 10.46 -12.06 -13.10
C ALA A 275 11.00 -12.27 -14.53
N GLY A 276 11.47 -11.22 -15.22
CA GLY A 276 11.93 -11.29 -16.62
C GLY A 276 10.84 -11.72 -17.62
N ASN A 277 9.56 -11.60 -17.27
CA ASN A 277 8.47 -12.18 -18.06
C ASN A 277 8.03 -11.26 -19.20
N ALA A 278 8.72 -11.35 -20.34
CA ALA A 278 8.45 -10.55 -21.53
C ALA A 278 6.99 -10.61 -22.04
N GLN A 279 6.30 -11.75 -21.87
CA GLN A 279 4.88 -11.86 -22.26
C GLN A 279 3.96 -11.07 -21.32
N MET A 280 4.30 -10.99 -20.03
CA MET A 280 3.56 -10.20 -19.06
C MET A 280 3.82 -8.70 -19.25
N VAL A 281 5.08 -8.30 -19.45
CA VAL A 281 5.43 -6.90 -19.75
C VAL A 281 4.74 -6.42 -21.03
N ALA A 282 4.59 -7.27 -22.04
CA ALA A 282 3.87 -6.91 -23.27
C ALA A 282 2.39 -6.62 -23.02
N LYS A 283 1.69 -7.54 -22.34
CA LYS A 283 0.29 -7.35 -21.93
C LYS A 283 0.11 -6.15 -21.00
N LEU A 284 1.11 -5.87 -20.16
CA LEU A 284 1.12 -4.70 -19.28
C LEU A 284 1.19 -3.41 -20.09
N GLY A 285 2.05 -3.33 -21.11
CA GLY A 285 2.10 -2.20 -22.04
C GLY A 285 0.75 -1.96 -22.72
N ASP A 286 0.21 -3.00 -23.36
CA ASP A 286 -1.07 -2.97 -24.08
C ASP A 286 -2.28 -2.58 -23.20
N THR A 287 -2.22 -2.86 -21.90
CA THR A 287 -3.31 -2.53 -20.94
C THR A 287 -3.10 -1.19 -20.26
N ALA A 288 -1.86 -0.84 -19.90
CA ALA A 288 -1.51 0.49 -19.38
C ALA A 288 -1.80 1.58 -20.43
N GLN A 289 -1.52 1.34 -21.71
CA GLN A 289 -1.84 2.29 -22.78
C GLN A 289 -3.36 2.53 -22.90
N LYS A 290 -4.17 1.46 -22.83
CA LYS A 290 -5.64 1.57 -22.84
C LYS A 290 -6.21 2.25 -21.59
N ALA A 291 -5.52 2.13 -20.46
CA ALA A 291 -5.85 2.83 -19.22
C ALA A 291 -5.29 4.27 -19.14
N GLY A 292 -4.63 4.78 -20.20
CA GLY A 292 -4.02 6.11 -20.23
C GLY A 292 -2.72 6.23 -19.41
N GLN A 293 -2.20 5.13 -18.86
CA GLN A 293 -0.98 5.08 -18.04
C GLN A 293 0.27 5.06 -18.93
N ASN A 294 0.44 6.13 -19.72
CA ASN A 294 1.43 6.26 -20.78
C ASN A 294 2.88 6.04 -20.32
N ASN A 295 3.22 6.38 -19.07
CA ASN A 295 4.56 6.18 -18.52
C ASN A 295 4.86 4.69 -18.30
N VAL A 296 3.92 3.92 -17.73
CA VAL A 296 4.07 2.47 -17.54
C VAL A 296 4.05 1.74 -18.87
N ALA A 297 3.20 2.19 -19.82
CA ALA A 297 3.22 1.69 -21.18
C ALA A 297 4.60 1.90 -21.82
N PHE A 298 5.09 3.14 -21.88
CA PHE A 298 6.38 3.48 -22.48
C PHE A 298 7.54 2.64 -21.90
N VAL A 299 7.64 2.52 -20.57
CA VAL A 299 8.68 1.70 -19.92
C VAL A 299 8.52 0.22 -20.27
N SER A 300 7.29 -0.31 -20.31
CA SER A 300 7.02 -1.70 -20.70
C SER A 300 7.48 -1.99 -22.14
N HIS A 301 7.09 -1.15 -23.11
CA HIS A 301 7.52 -1.31 -24.50
C HIS A 301 9.05 -1.10 -24.66
N PHE A 302 9.66 -0.19 -23.89
CA PHE A 302 11.09 0.11 -23.94
C PHE A 302 11.95 -1.05 -23.40
N VAL A 303 11.56 -1.65 -22.27
CA VAL A 303 12.22 -2.84 -21.70
C VAL A 303 12.13 -4.06 -22.65
N LEU A 304 11.09 -4.12 -23.49
CA LEU A 304 10.95 -5.13 -24.54
C LEU A 304 11.69 -4.80 -25.85
N GLY A 305 12.36 -3.65 -25.96
CA GLY A 305 13.00 -3.18 -27.19
C GLY A 305 12.02 -2.81 -28.31
N ARG A 306 10.72 -2.66 -28.01
CA ARG A 306 9.66 -2.32 -28.96
C ARG A 306 9.56 -0.81 -29.17
N LEU A 307 10.65 -0.25 -29.70
CA LEU A 307 10.87 1.18 -29.81
C LEU A 307 9.88 1.86 -30.79
N GLU A 308 9.30 1.11 -31.73
CA GLU A 308 8.21 1.55 -32.60
C GLU A 308 6.94 1.88 -31.78
N GLU A 309 6.55 0.99 -30.86
CA GLU A 309 5.43 1.22 -29.93
C GLU A 309 5.72 2.37 -28.95
N CYS A 310 6.96 2.49 -28.47
CA CYS A 310 7.41 3.63 -27.65
C CYS A 310 7.22 4.98 -28.37
N LEU A 311 7.55 5.05 -29.66
CA LEU A 311 7.45 6.27 -30.45
C LEU A 311 5.98 6.67 -30.65
N GLU A 312 5.11 5.71 -30.98
CA GLU A 312 3.67 5.97 -31.08
C GLU A 312 3.08 6.44 -29.74
N VAL A 313 3.53 5.92 -28.58
CA VAL A 313 3.11 6.45 -27.27
C VAL A 313 3.51 7.92 -27.11
N LEU A 314 4.73 8.32 -27.48
CA LEU A 314 5.15 9.72 -27.41
C LEU A 314 4.32 10.63 -28.33
N ILE A 315 4.10 10.21 -29.59
CA ILE A 315 3.26 10.94 -30.57
C ILE A 315 1.83 11.09 -30.05
N ASN A 316 1.20 10.02 -29.56
CA ASN A 316 -0.17 10.05 -29.03
C ASN A 316 -0.30 10.90 -27.76
N THR A 317 0.76 11.05 -26.96
CA THR A 317 0.78 12.02 -25.84
C THR A 317 1.07 13.47 -26.26
N GLY A 318 1.23 13.77 -27.55
CA GLY A 318 1.54 15.10 -28.06
C GLY A 318 2.98 15.58 -27.80
N ARG A 319 3.85 14.72 -27.25
CA ARG A 319 5.24 15.05 -26.86
C ARG A 319 6.19 14.93 -28.04
N LEU A 320 5.88 15.69 -29.09
CA LEU A 320 6.57 15.66 -30.38
C LEU A 320 8.07 16.03 -30.32
N PRO A 321 8.56 16.96 -29.46
CA PRO A 321 10.00 17.18 -29.29
C PRO A 321 10.71 15.95 -28.70
N GLU A 322 10.12 15.32 -27.68
CA GLU A 322 10.66 14.09 -27.06
C GLU A 322 10.66 12.93 -28.07
N ALA A 323 9.58 12.80 -28.85
CA ALA A 323 9.48 11.85 -29.95
C ALA A 323 10.59 12.07 -31.00
N ALA A 324 10.92 13.32 -31.35
CA ALA A 324 11.97 13.65 -32.32
C ALA A 324 13.36 13.29 -31.79
N PHE A 325 13.66 13.58 -30.51
CA PHE A 325 14.92 13.15 -29.88
C PHE A 325 15.01 11.63 -29.73
N PHE A 326 13.90 10.97 -29.38
CA PHE A 326 13.83 9.51 -29.27
C PHE A 326 14.04 8.85 -30.64
N ALA A 327 13.37 9.33 -31.69
CA ALA A 327 13.61 8.89 -33.07
C ALA A 327 15.07 9.12 -33.46
N ARG A 328 15.64 10.32 -33.29
CA ARG A 328 17.05 10.60 -33.65
C ARG A 328 18.06 9.69 -32.95
N THR A 329 17.72 9.18 -31.76
CA THR A 329 18.59 8.31 -30.94
C THR A 329 18.39 6.82 -31.23
N TYR A 330 17.15 6.39 -31.55
CA TYR A 330 16.79 4.98 -31.60
C TYR A 330 16.21 4.49 -32.95
N LEU A 331 15.56 5.37 -33.71
CA LEU A 331 14.96 5.13 -35.04
C LEU A 331 15.12 6.36 -35.96
N PRO A 332 16.33 6.66 -36.47
CA PRO A 332 16.54 7.73 -37.43
C PRO A 332 15.58 7.66 -38.64
N SER A 333 15.17 6.45 -39.06
CA SER A 333 14.19 6.23 -40.12
C SER A 333 12.82 6.89 -39.91
N GLN A 334 12.44 7.20 -38.67
CA GLN A 334 11.16 7.84 -38.33
C GLN A 334 11.27 9.36 -38.07
N VAL A 335 12.47 9.94 -38.10
CA VAL A 335 12.65 11.35 -37.70
C VAL A 335 11.88 12.31 -38.61
N SER A 336 11.89 12.15 -39.93
CA SER A 336 11.16 13.03 -40.86
C SER A 336 9.67 13.09 -40.52
N ARG A 337 9.00 11.93 -40.45
CA ARG A 337 7.59 11.81 -40.02
C ARG A 337 7.30 12.53 -38.71
N VAL A 338 8.20 12.43 -37.73
CA VAL A 338 8.00 13.09 -36.42
C VAL A 338 8.26 14.59 -36.49
N VAL A 339 9.25 15.04 -37.27
CA VAL A 339 9.55 16.46 -37.50
C VAL A 339 8.45 17.13 -38.33
N GLU A 340 7.88 16.46 -39.33
CA GLU A 340 6.69 16.91 -40.07
C GLU A 340 5.50 17.15 -39.11
N LEU A 341 5.14 16.15 -38.29
CA LEU A 341 4.07 16.26 -37.31
C LEU A 341 4.35 17.38 -36.28
N TRP A 342 5.62 17.54 -35.87
CA TRP A 342 6.04 18.61 -34.97
C TRP A 342 5.96 19.99 -35.64
N ARG A 343 6.34 20.11 -36.91
CA ARG A 343 6.25 21.30 -37.78
C ARG A 343 4.79 21.72 -37.97
N GLU A 344 3.88 20.78 -38.24
CA GLU A 344 2.44 21.03 -38.29
C GLU A 344 1.87 21.50 -36.94
N HIS A 345 2.30 20.90 -35.84
CA HIS A 345 1.82 21.27 -34.51
C HIS A 345 2.34 22.65 -34.09
N LEU A 346 3.62 22.95 -34.34
CA LEU A 346 4.20 24.27 -34.10
C LEU A 346 3.62 25.34 -35.03
N ALA A 347 3.29 25.04 -36.29
CA ALA A 347 2.75 26.02 -37.23
C ALA A 347 1.39 26.62 -36.77
N LYS A 348 0.68 25.92 -35.88
CA LYS A 348 -0.56 26.38 -35.21
C LYS A 348 -0.29 27.37 -34.08
N VAL A 349 0.91 27.35 -33.48
CA VAL A 349 1.32 28.17 -32.32
C VAL A 349 2.29 29.29 -32.72
N ASN A 350 3.37 28.96 -33.41
CA ASN A 350 4.38 29.90 -33.90
C ASN A 350 5.02 29.42 -35.22
N LYS A 351 4.64 30.07 -36.32
CA LYS A 351 5.15 29.78 -37.67
C LYS A 351 6.65 30.04 -37.85
N LYS A 352 7.27 30.94 -37.06
CA LYS A 352 8.73 31.16 -37.12
C LYS A 352 9.46 29.94 -36.59
N ALA A 353 9.04 29.44 -35.42
CA ALA A 353 9.63 28.23 -34.81
C ALA A 353 9.44 26.98 -35.67
N ALA A 354 8.26 26.80 -36.29
CA ALA A 354 8.01 25.72 -37.22
C ALA A 354 8.97 25.74 -38.43
N ASN A 355 9.28 26.94 -38.96
CA ASN A 355 10.24 27.12 -40.06
C ASN A 355 11.72 27.07 -39.61
N SER A 356 12.01 26.92 -38.31
CA SER A 356 13.36 26.69 -37.77
C SER A 356 13.68 25.21 -37.55
N LEU A 357 12.70 24.31 -37.74
CA LEU A 357 12.96 22.87 -37.79
C LEU A 357 13.50 22.51 -39.18
N ALA A 358 14.78 22.14 -39.25
CA ALA A 358 15.38 21.57 -40.44
C ALA A 358 15.07 20.06 -40.52
N GLU A 359 14.57 19.60 -41.67
CA GLU A 359 14.29 18.19 -41.91
C GLU A 359 15.57 17.45 -42.38
N PRO A 360 15.91 16.27 -41.83
CA PRO A 360 17.15 15.56 -42.19
C PRO A 360 17.25 15.11 -43.66
N GLN A 361 16.12 15.07 -44.38
CA GLN A 361 16.08 14.80 -45.82
C GLN A 361 16.22 16.06 -46.68
N GLU A 362 15.62 17.19 -46.28
CA GLU A 362 15.79 18.48 -46.98
C GLU A 362 17.21 19.06 -46.78
N TYR A 363 17.83 18.80 -45.62
CA TYR A 363 19.07 19.46 -45.18
C TYR A 363 20.12 18.48 -44.65
N GLU A 364 20.52 17.47 -45.44
CA GLU A 364 21.55 16.49 -45.03
C GLU A 364 22.86 17.16 -44.54
N ASN A 365 23.25 18.29 -45.15
CA ASN A 365 24.42 19.10 -44.74
C ASN A 365 24.37 19.65 -43.30
N LEU A 366 23.20 19.67 -42.65
CA LEU A 366 23.02 20.07 -41.25
C LEU A 366 23.03 18.89 -40.27
N PHE A 367 23.10 17.65 -40.76
CA PHE A 367 23.10 16.42 -39.96
C PHE A 367 24.29 15.51 -40.30
N PRO A 368 25.48 15.78 -39.74
CA PRO A 368 26.61 14.85 -39.78
C PRO A 368 26.22 13.44 -39.33
N ASP A 369 26.84 12.42 -39.93
CA ASP A 369 26.62 11.00 -39.66
C ASP A 369 25.19 10.46 -39.89
N TRP A 370 24.30 11.21 -40.54
CA TRP A 370 22.92 10.77 -40.80
C TRP A 370 22.83 9.43 -41.56
N LYS A 371 23.61 9.27 -42.63
CA LYS A 371 23.74 8.01 -43.38
C LYS A 371 24.26 6.85 -42.50
N ASN A 372 25.18 7.12 -41.58
CA ASN A 372 25.72 6.13 -40.65
C ASN A 372 24.68 5.71 -39.60
N ALA A 373 23.86 6.65 -39.12
CA ALA A 373 22.78 6.37 -38.18
C ALA A 373 21.69 5.47 -38.81
N LEU A 374 21.29 5.73 -40.05
CA LEU A 374 20.31 4.90 -40.78
C LEU A 374 20.80 3.46 -41.01
N LYS A 375 22.08 3.30 -41.42
CA LYS A 375 22.72 1.99 -41.50
C LYS A 375 22.77 1.27 -40.14
N THR A 376 23.11 2.01 -39.07
CA THR A 376 23.20 1.48 -37.70
C THR A 376 21.83 0.99 -37.20
N GLU A 377 20.74 1.69 -37.52
CA GLU A 377 19.38 1.24 -37.19
C GLU A 377 19.06 -0.11 -37.86
N ALA A 378 19.35 -0.24 -39.15
CA ALA A 378 19.12 -1.46 -39.92
C ALA A 378 19.96 -2.65 -39.41
N TYR A 379 21.22 -2.40 -39.00
CA TYR A 379 22.09 -3.40 -38.35
C TYR A 379 21.57 -3.81 -36.97
N LEU A 380 21.07 -2.86 -36.16
CA LEU A 380 20.54 -3.13 -34.82
C LEU A 380 19.16 -3.78 -34.81
N LYS A 381 18.30 -3.56 -35.82
CA LYS A 381 16.91 -4.08 -35.85
C LYS A 381 16.81 -5.60 -35.63
N PRO A 382 17.58 -6.49 -36.31
CA PRO A 382 17.56 -7.93 -36.03
C PRO A 382 18.20 -8.30 -34.68
N GLN A 383 19.14 -7.49 -34.16
CA GLN A 383 19.74 -7.72 -32.85
C GLN A 383 18.77 -7.41 -31.70
N ARG A 384 18.01 -6.30 -31.82
CA ARG A 384 16.99 -5.89 -30.84
C ARG A 384 15.91 -6.95 -30.62
N GLN A 385 15.54 -7.69 -31.67
CA GLN A 385 14.59 -8.81 -31.60
C GLN A 385 15.17 -10.09 -30.97
N ARG A 386 16.50 -10.19 -30.82
CA ARG A 386 17.18 -11.40 -30.33
C ARG A 386 17.32 -11.36 -28.81
N ALA A 387 16.36 -11.96 -28.10
CA ALA A 387 16.46 -12.18 -26.66
C ALA A 387 17.77 -12.95 -26.31
N ILE A 388 18.65 -12.29 -25.55
CA ILE A 388 19.92 -12.88 -25.07
C ILE A 388 19.65 -13.56 -23.70
N PRO A 389 19.98 -14.85 -23.52
CA PRO A 389 19.85 -15.51 -22.22
C PRO A 389 20.72 -14.84 -21.15
N ALA A 390 20.17 -14.64 -19.95
CA ALA A 390 20.81 -13.91 -18.84
C ALA A 390 22.21 -14.45 -18.44
N ASP A 391 22.45 -15.75 -18.60
CA ASP A 391 23.76 -16.42 -18.44
C ASP A 391 24.89 -15.74 -19.24
N LYS A 392 24.56 -15.08 -20.36
CA LYS A 392 25.54 -14.39 -21.23
C LYS A 392 25.83 -12.96 -20.80
N PHE A 393 25.16 -12.41 -19.79
CA PHE A 393 25.36 -11.05 -19.29
C PHE A 393 26.84 -10.70 -19.03
N PRO A 394 27.69 -11.57 -18.41
CA PRO A 394 29.11 -11.28 -18.19
C PRO A 394 29.97 -11.23 -19.48
N ARG A 395 29.37 -11.42 -20.67
CA ARG A 395 30.03 -11.37 -21.98
C ARG A 395 29.38 -10.35 -22.93
N VAL A 396 28.40 -9.58 -22.45
CA VAL A 396 27.77 -8.49 -23.21
C VAL A 396 28.35 -7.18 -22.67
N PRO A 397 28.96 -6.33 -23.52
CA PRO A 397 29.44 -5.03 -23.05
C PRO A 397 28.25 -4.17 -22.59
N PRO A 398 28.38 -3.44 -21.47
CA PRO A 398 27.30 -2.60 -20.97
C PRO A 398 27.01 -1.44 -21.94
N ASN A 399 25.76 -0.96 -21.93
CA ASN A 399 25.26 0.03 -22.90
C ASN A 399 26.03 1.38 -22.92
N HIS A 400 26.92 1.65 -21.96
CA HIS A 400 27.77 2.84 -21.92
C HIS A 400 29.19 2.62 -22.48
N GLU A 401 29.64 1.37 -22.64
CA GLU A 401 30.90 1.02 -23.33
C GLU A 401 30.65 0.63 -24.79
N ARG A 402 29.41 0.30 -25.15
CA ARG A 402 29.02 -0.12 -26.49
C ARG A 402 28.87 1.07 -27.43
N VAL A 403 29.60 1.07 -28.56
CA VAL A 403 29.46 2.04 -29.65
C VAL A 403 28.90 1.34 -30.90
N PRO A 404 27.58 1.38 -31.17
CA PRO A 404 26.96 0.61 -32.26
C PRO A 404 27.35 1.06 -33.67
N VAL A 405 27.86 2.27 -33.84
CA VAL A 405 28.31 2.80 -35.13
C VAL A 405 29.61 2.09 -35.56
N ASP A 406 30.56 1.95 -34.64
CA ASP A 406 31.84 1.26 -34.86
C ASP A 406 31.62 -0.24 -35.14
N GLU A 407 30.68 -0.88 -34.41
CA GLU A 407 30.27 -2.27 -34.68
C GLU A 407 29.68 -2.44 -36.09
N MET A 408 28.88 -1.46 -36.54
CA MET A 408 28.28 -1.46 -37.87
C MET A 408 29.34 -1.22 -38.96
N GLN A 409 30.29 -0.29 -38.77
CA GLN A 409 31.40 -0.07 -39.70
C GLN A 409 32.24 -1.34 -39.85
N GLN A 410 32.61 -1.98 -38.74
CA GLN A 410 33.34 -3.26 -38.76
C GLN A 410 32.53 -4.39 -39.42
N ALA A 411 31.19 -4.39 -39.32
CA ALA A 411 30.33 -5.36 -39.99
C ALA A 411 30.20 -5.14 -41.51
N GLU A 412 30.27 -3.89 -41.98
CA GLU A 412 30.39 -3.56 -43.41
C GLU A 412 31.78 -3.93 -43.95
N GLU A 413 32.86 -3.58 -43.25
CA GLU A 413 34.24 -3.95 -43.62
C GLU A 413 34.45 -5.47 -43.70
N GLN A 414 33.79 -6.24 -42.83
CA GLN A 414 33.83 -7.71 -42.84
C GLN A 414 32.86 -8.35 -43.85
N GLY A 415 32.10 -7.54 -44.62
CA GLY A 415 31.09 -8.03 -45.57
C GLY A 415 29.93 -8.80 -44.93
N SER A 416 29.73 -8.68 -43.61
CA SER A 416 28.67 -9.36 -42.85
C SER A 416 27.34 -8.58 -42.84
N PHE A 417 27.34 -7.34 -43.33
CA PHE A 417 26.16 -6.50 -43.47
C PHE A 417 26.22 -5.73 -44.79
N THR A 418 25.11 -5.74 -45.53
CA THR A 418 24.91 -4.93 -46.74
C THR A 418 23.65 -4.09 -46.58
N PHE A 419 23.80 -2.77 -46.59
CA PHE A 419 22.68 -1.84 -46.48
C PHE A 419 21.87 -1.81 -47.79
N VAL A 420 20.73 -2.52 -47.80
CA VAL A 420 19.76 -2.43 -48.89
C VAL A 420 18.86 -1.22 -48.64
N ARG A 421 19.09 -0.14 -49.39
CA ARG A 421 18.18 1.02 -49.47
C ARG A 421 16.86 0.58 -50.11
N GLY A 422 15.73 1.19 -49.71
CA GLY A 422 14.43 0.87 -50.30
C GLY A 422 14.37 1.26 -51.79
N PRO A 423 13.61 0.54 -52.63
CA PRO A 423 13.55 0.83 -54.07
C PRO A 423 12.91 2.21 -54.31
N GLY A 424 13.63 3.10 -55.01
CA GLY A 424 13.17 4.46 -55.31
C GLY A 424 14.27 5.47 -55.59
N ASP A 425 15.50 5.22 -55.11
CA ASP A 425 16.67 6.07 -55.35
C ASP A 425 17.65 5.39 -56.34
N ASP A 426 17.21 5.19 -57.58
CA ASP A 426 18.06 4.80 -58.72
C ASP A 426 18.48 6.07 -59.49
N ASP A 427 19.68 6.59 -59.21
CA ASP A 427 20.45 7.47 -60.09
C ASP A 427 21.83 6.82 -60.27
N ASP A 428 22.25 6.58 -61.52
CA ASP A 428 23.43 5.78 -61.85
C ASP A 428 24.75 6.54 -61.61
N ASP A 429 25.64 5.98 -60.78
CA ASP A 429 27.06 6.37 -60.64
C ASP A 429 27.96 5.14 -60.91
N ASP A 430 28.00 4.69 -62.17
CA ASP A 430 28.88 3.61 -62.64
C ASP A 430 30.27 4.20 -63.01
N ASP A 431 31.33 3.74 -62.33
CA ASP A 431 32.69 4.29 -62.42
C ASP A 431 33.41 3.93 -63.76
N ALA A 432 33.57 4.91 -64.67
CA ALA A 432 34.38 4.75 -65.88
C ALA A 432 34.89 6.07 -66.56
N GLY A 433 36.00 6.62 -66.07
CA GLY A 433 37.18 7.04 -66.87
C GLY A 433 37.14 8.17 -67.95
N ASP A 434 38.29 8.85 -68.05
CA ASP A 434 38.86 9.63 -69.17
C ASP A 434 38.08 10.79 -69.87
N ASP A 435 38.45 12.01 -69.49
CA ASP A 435 39.30 12.95 -70.26
C ASP A 435 38.92 13.53 -71.66
N PHE A 436 39.32 14.80 -71.85
CA PHE A 436 39.56 15.58 -73.10
C PHE A 436 38.44 16.24 -73.98
N GLU A 437 38.71 17.53 -74.26
CA GLU A 437 38.47 18.38 -75.47
C GLU A 437 37.09 18.61 -76.15
N GLN A 438 36.53 19.80 -75.85
CA GLN A 438 36.14 20.91 -76.77
C GLN A 438 35.48 20.67 -78.17
N ALA A 439 34.35 21.40 -78.34
CA ALA A 439 33.93 22.10 -79.59
C ALA A 439 33.30 21.24 -80.73
N PRO A 440 32.57 21.83 -81.73
CA PRO A 440 32.38 23.26 -82.01
C PRO A 440 30.94 23.78 -82.22
N ASP A 441 30.87 25.10 -82.38
CA ASP A 441 29.73 25.95 -82.80
C ASP A 441 29.23 25.67 -84.23
N THR A 442 27.92 25.87 -84.50
CA THR A 442 27.44 26.60 -85.71
C THR A 442 25.92 26.92 -85.70
N THR A 443 25.58 28.23 -85.68
CA THR A 443 24.60 28.95 -86.57
C THR A 443 23.16 28.40 -86.84
N GLU A 444 22.09 29.20 -87.02
CA GLU A 444 21.91 30.66 -87.21
C GLU A 444 20.44 31.06 -86.83
N GLN A 445 20.20 32.12 -86.05
CA GLN A 445 19.68 33.47 -86.45
C GLN A 445 18.26 33.56 -87.06
N SER A 446 17.49 34.66 -86.93
CA SER A 446 17.70 36.00 -86.33
C SER A 446 16.36 36.48 -85.67
N VAL A 447 16.04 37.72 -85.26
CA VAL A 447 16.46 39.09 -85.65
C VAL A 447 16.41 40.09 -84.45
N ARG A 448 16.57 41.39 -84.76
CA ARG A 448 16.68 42.61 -83.91
C ARG A 448 15.31 43.14 -83.39
N ALA A 449 15.16 43.98 -82.34
CA ALA A 449 15.98 45.02 -81.66
C ALA A 449 16.10 46.39 -82.42
N PRO A 450 16.52 47.56 -81.84
CA PRO A 450 17.03 47.86 -80.47
C PRO A 450 16.73 49.27 -79.80
N SER A 451 16.74 49.35 -78.44
CA SER A 451 17.32 50.46 -77.59
C SER A 451 16.75 51.92 -77.63
N PRO A 452 17.18 52.93 -76.79
CA PRO A 452 18.12 52.95 -75.65
C PRO A 452 17.50 53.61 -74.35
N PRO A 453 18.13 54.45 -73.46
CA PRO A 453 17.96 54.31 -71.99
C PRO A 453 17.50 55.56 -71.17
N PRO A 454 17.37 55.45 -69.83
CA PRO A 454 17.67 56.56 -68.92
C PRO A 454 18.61 56.19 -67.75
N GLN A 455 19.21 57.19 -67.10
CA GLN A 455 20.13 57.03 -65.96
C GLN A 455 19.49 57.44 -64.61
N LYS A 456 19.96 56.79 -63.54
CA LYS A 456 20.06 57.24 -62.13
C LYS A 456 18.94 58.10 -61.51
N LYS A 457 18.37 57.61 -60.41
CA LYS A 457 18.13 58.44 -59.20
C LYS A 457 18.16 57.62 -57.91
N GLU A 458 18.73 58.25 -56.88
CA GLU A 458 18.61 58.02 -55.42
C GLU A 458 18.47 56.57 -54.87
N THR A 459 19.56 56.08 -54.28
CA THR A 459 19.57 54.97 -53.29
C THR A 459 19.28 55.49 -51.88
N ALA A 460 18.43 54.80 -51.12
CA ALA A 460 18.34 54.92 -49.66
C ALA A 460 19.08 53.75 -48.98
N PRO A 461 19.63 53.91 -47.76
CA PRO A 461 20.34 52.85 -47.04
C PRO A 461 19.38 51.82 -46.40
N PRO A 462 19.86 50.61 -46.05
CA PRO A 462 19.14 49.69 -45.19
C PRO A 462 19.17 50.18 -43.72
N ASP A 463 18.10 49.88 -42.97
CA ASP A 463 18.02 50.16 -41.53
C ASP A 463 18.98 49.26 -40.71
N PRO A 464 19.47 49.73 -39.55
CA PRO A 464 20.47 49.02 -38.75
C PRO A 464 19.88 47.86 -37.93
N ALA A 465 20.77 46.97 -37.49
CA ALA A 465 20.46 45.96 -36.45
C ALA A 465 20.12 46.64 -35.11
N PRO A 466 19.33 46.00 -34.23
CA PRO A 466 19.00 46.54 -32.91
C PRO A 466 20.24 46.84 -32.07
N SER A 467 20.13 47.86 -31.24
CA SER A 467 21.22 48.38 -30.41
C SER A 467 21.43 47.53 -29.15
N LYS A 468 22.64 47.56 -28.59
CA LYS A 468 22.96 46.81 -27.36
C LYS A 468 22.04 47.16 -26.19
N THR A 469 21.67 48.43 -26.05
CA THR A 469 20.75 48.91 -25.02
C THR A 469 19.40 48.16 -25.04
N GLU A 470 18.90 47.83 -26.23
CA GLU A 470 17.64 47.09 -26.40
C GLU A 470 17.77 45.59 -26.05
N MET A 471 19.00 45.04 -26.00
CA MET A 471 19.27 43.73 -25.41
C MET A 471 19.47 43.81 -23.90
N ASP A 472 20.26 44.79 -23.44
CA ASP A 472 20.56 45.03 -22.01
C ASP A 472 19.29 45.32 -21.18
N ASP A 473 18.24 45.88 -21.80
CA ASP A 473 16.94 46.09 -21.15
C ASP A 473 16.03 44.85 -21.17
N ILE A 474 16.15 43.97 -22.18
CA ILE A 474 15.43 42.67 -22.22
C ILE A 474 16.03 41.68 -21.22
N GLU A 475 17.36 41.65 -21.05
CA GLU A 475 17.98 40.80 -20.02
C GLU A 475 17.54 41.20 -18.61
N LYS A 476 17.40 42.51 -18.32
CA LYS A 476 16.83 43.00 -17.05
C LYS A 476 15.36 42.64 -16.84
N GLU A 477 14.54 42.66 -17.90
CA GLU A 477 13.13 42.29 -17.79
C GLU A 477 13.00 40.80 -17.40
N LEU A 478 13.88 39.95 -17.94
CA LEU A 478 13.99 38.53 -17.58
C LEU A 478 14.58 38.29 -16.18
N GLU A 479 15.58 39.07 -15.74
CA GLU A 479 16.09 39.01 -14.36
C GLU A 479 15.02 39.43 -13.33
N LEU A 480 14.22 40.47 -13.63
CA LEU A 480 13.11 40.91 -12.79
C LEU A 480 11.98 39.87 -12.71
N ASP A 481 11.65 39.17 -13.80
CA ASP A 481 10.69 38.06 -13.77
C ASP A 481 11.22 36.85 -12.98
N LEU A 482 12.54 36.61 -12.99
CA LEU A 482 13.19 35.58 -12.17
C LEU A 482 13.17 35.93 -10.68
N GLU A 483 13.46 37.19 -10.29
CA GLU A 483 13.38 37.64 -8.88
C GLU A 483 11.94 37.63 -8.34
N ASN A 484 10.92 37.77 -9.20
CA ASN A 484 9.51 37.69 -8.80
C ASN A 484 9.01 36.23 -8.60
N MET A 485 9.78 35.20 -8.96
CA MET A 485 9.43 33.81 -8.66
C MET A 485 9.72 33.45 -7.19
N ASN A 486 8.75 33.72 -6.34
CA ASN A 486 8.80 33.49 -4.89
C ASN A 486 8.92 31.99 -4.52
N ILE A 487 10.16 31.52 -4.31
CA ILE A 487 10.51 30.11 -4.05
C ILE A 487 10.37 29.69 -2.56
N ASP A 488 10.10 30.64 -1.64
CA ASP A 488 10.09 30.45 -0.17
C ASP A 488 8.91 29.61 0.41
N ASN A 489 8.39 28.64 -0.35
CA ASN A 489 7.26 27.80 0.07
C ASN A 489 7.48 26.28 -0.17
N VAL A 490 8.74 25.84 -0.20
CA VAL A 490 9.10 24.40 -0.14
C VAL A 490 9.57 24.06 1.27
N ASP A 491 8.69 23.42 2.06
CA ASP A 491 9.00 22.97 3.41
C ASP A 491 10.07 21.86 3.40
N THR A 492 11.18 22.10 4.10
CA THR A 492 12.36 21.22 4.16
C THR A 492 12.52 20.52 5.52
N SER A 493 11.46 20.46 6.34
CA SER A 493 11.49 20.00 7.73
C SER A 493 11.69 18.49 7.99
N ILE A 494 12.19 17.70 7.04
CA ILE A 494 12.52 16.27 7.23
C ILE A 494 14.05 16.08 7.45
N SER A 495 14.52 16.48 8.63
CA SER A 495 15.91 16.28 9.08
C SER A 495 16.15 14.88 9.70
N GLY A 496 15.87 13.83 8.91
CA GLY A 496 16.12 12.44 9.31
C GLY A 496 17.61 12.09 9.37
N ARG A 497 18.13 11.77 10.56
CA ARG A 497 19.55 11.43 10.76
C ARG A 497 19.95 10.13 10.05
N PHE A 498 20.83 10.23 9.06
CA PHE A 498 21.70 9.12 8.64
C PHE A 498 23.15 9.60 8.54
N THR A 499 23.98 9.20 9.50
CA THR A 499 25.43 9.36 9.48
C THR A 499 26.07 8.13 8.84
N TYR A 500 26.81 8.31 7.75
CA TYR A 500 27.66 7.25 7.21
C TYR A 500 28.85 6.99 8.15
N PRO A 501 29.16 5.72 8.47
CA PRO A 501 30.42 5.34 9.10
C PRO A 501 31.47 5.07 8.02
N ASP A 502 32.44 5.97 7.88
CA ASP A 502 33.74 5.64 7.29
C ASP A 502 34.57 4.77 8.27
N ASP A 503 35.68 4.22 7.76
CA ASP A 503 36.64 3.32 8.43
C ASP A 503 36.11 1.93 8.86
N LEU A 504 36.40 0.91 8.04
CA LEU A 504 37.02 -0.36 8.49
C LEU A 504 37.47 -1.24 7.31
N ALA A 505 38.42 -2.16 7.58
CA ALA A 505 39.04 -3.12 6.65
C ALA A 505 39.77 -2.48 5.43
N GLY A 506 41.10 -2.39 5.38
CA GLY A 506 42.10 -3.14 6.14
C GLY A 506 42.33 -4.52 5.51
N GLY A 507 43.21 -4.60 4.51
CA GLY A 507 43.40 -5.82 3.71
C GLY A 507 44.11 -6.94 4.47
N GLN A 508 43.57 -8.17 4.38
CA GLN A 508 44.12 -9.37 5.02
C GLN A 508 44.37 -10.46 3.96
N LYS A 509 45.58 -11.02 3.95
CA LYS A 509 46.00 -12.05 2.98
C LYS A 509 45.44 -13.42 3.36
N CYS A 510 44.96 -14.18 2.38
CA CYS A 510 44.84 -15.64 2.53
C CYS A 510 46.23 -16.27 2.63
N PRO A 511 46.46 -17.25 3.53
CA PRO A 511 47.63 -18.12 3.49
C PRO A 511 47.34 -19.40 2.69
N ASP A 512 48.28 -19.83 1.85
CA ASP A 512 48.22 -21.15 1.20
C ASP A 512 48.50 -22.29 2.19
N LYS A 513 47.63 -23.31 2.22
CA LYS A 513 47.99 -24.74 2.28
C LYS A 513 46.79 -25.69 2.18
#